data_AF-A0A919B276-F1
#
_entry.id   AF-A0A919B276-F1
#
_cell.length_a   1.000
_cell.length_b   1.000
_cell.length_c   1.000
_cell.angle_alpha   90.00
_cell.angle_beta   90.00
_cell.angle_gamma   90.00
#
_symmetry.space_group_name_H-M   'P 1'
#
loop_
_entity.id
_entity.type
_entity.pdbx_description
1 polymer ?
#
loop_
_entity_poly.entity_id
_entity_poly.type
_entity_poly.pdbx_seq_one_letter_code
_entity_poly.pdbx_strand_id
1 'polypeptide(L)'
;MSTTQDAGPGPWRDDDPALELPLALTAEQNAVVTARWHRARAAMPALDAVVEGVVARLAEPCGARQEGRKFRLKGLAAFRRQAAARVRLRVDAGTFAEKITDLNRYTVVLATDHYTAGVQQAYALLHEQGFEPVPGSERNSWQDLVHKAFRVAWRDRSGGGTVFEVVFHTPESFAVQSENGPLYDLYRSARIRRPAGGVAVGKSHEDAARLLQSRRYGSGHDAEENQG
;
A
#
# COMPACT_ATOMS: atom_id res chain seq x y z
N MET A 1 -12.84 -2.02 -45.35
CA MET A 1 -11.89 -2.09 -44.21
C MET A 1 -12.44 -1.19 -43.11
N SER A 2 -13.27 -1.74 -42.23
CA SER A 2 -13.88 -0.96 -41.14
C SER A 2 -12.89 -0.88 -39.99
N THR A 3 -12.32 0.31 -39.79
CA THR A 3 -11.53 0.68 -38.63
C THR A 3 -12.47 0.66 -37.42
N THR A 4 -12.39 -0.39 -36.60
CA THR A 4 -13.06 -0.40 -35.29
C THR A 4 -12.38 0.66 -34.44
N GLN A 5 -13.03 1.81 -34.32
CA GLN A 5 -12.69 2.84 -33.35
C GLN A 5 -12.77 2.18 -31.97
N ASP A 6 -11.63 2.00 -31.32
CA ASP A 6 -11.54 1.40 -29.99
C ASP A 6 -12.35 2.27 -29.04
N ALA A 7 -13.59 1.88 -28.77
CA ALA A 7 -14.44 2.59 -27.84
C ALA A 7 -13.79 2.44 -26.47
N GLY A 8 -13.20 3.54 -25.97
CA GLY A 8 -12.58 3.59 -24.65
C GLY A 8 -13.49 3.02 -23.57
N PRO A 9 -12.95 2.70 -22.38
CA PRO A 9 -13.74 2.02 -21.36
C PRO A 9 -14.97 2.86 -21.00
N GLY A 10 -16.14 2.22 -20.99
CA GLY A 10 -17.40 2.86 -20.59
C GLY A 10 -17.37 3.37 -19.15
N PRO A 11 -18.47 3.96 -18.65
CA PRO A 11 -18.55 4.37 -17.25
C PRO A 11 -18.32 3.17 -16.31
N TRP A 12 -17.84 3.44 -15.09
CA TRP A 12 -17.63 2.42 -14.08
C TRP A 12 -18.46 2.73 -12.83
N ARG A 13 -19.03 1.71 -12.21
CA ARG A 13 -19.78 1.79 -10.95
C ARG A 13 -19.34 0.66 -10.03
N ASP A 14 -19.27 0.93 -8.74
CA ASP A 14 -19.08 -0.10 -7.73
C ASP A 14 -20.42 -0.78 -7.46
N ASP A 15 -20.46 -2.09 -7.65
CA ASP A 15 -21.65 -2.91 -7.46
C ASP A 15 -21.83 -3.38 -6.00
N ASP A 16 -21.04 -2.85 -5.07
CA ASP A 16 -21.14 -3.17 -3.64
C ASP A 16 -22.48 -2.68 -3.07
N PRO A 17 -23.41 -3.59 -2.71
CA PRO A 17 -24.73 -3.24 -2.23
C PRO A 17 -24.71 -2.62 -0.83
N ALA A 18 -23.59 -2.69 -0.11
CA ALA A 18 -23.45 -2.11 1.24
C ALA A 18 -23.18 -0.60 1.21
N LEU A 19 -22.98 0.01 0.04
CA LEU A 19 -22.76 1.45 -0.09
C LEU A 19 -24.09 2.20 -0.28
N GLU A 20 -24.46 3.06 0.68
CA GLU A 20 -25.64 3.94 0.59
C GLU A 20 -25.66 4.80 -0.69
N LEU A 21 -24.48 5.21 -1.17
CA LEU A 21 -24.28 5.78 -2.49
C LEU A 21 -23.14 5.06 -3.21
N PRO A 22 -23.39 4.43 -4.37
CA PRO A 22 -22.37 3.74 -5.13
C PRO A 22 -21.27 4.68 -5.59
N LEU A 23 -20.03 4.23 -5.46
CA LEU A 23 -18.89 4.91 -6.05
C LEU A 23 -18.97 4.73 -7.58
N ALA A 24 -18.75 5.81 -8.33
CA ALA A 24 -18.81 5.76 -9.79
C ALA A 24 -17.77 6.69 -10.43
N LEU A 25 -17.45 6.38 -11.69
CA LEU A 25 -16.64 7.19 -12.60
C LEU A 25 -17.42 7.37 -13.90
N THR A 26 -17.38 8.58 -14.46
CA THR A 26 -17.82 8.80 -15.85
C THR A 26 -16.93 8.02 -16.83
N ALA A 27 -17.36 7.86 -18.08
CA ALA A 27 -16.54 7.18 -19.09
C ALA A 27 -15.16 7.84 -19.27
N GLU A 28 -15.11 9.18 -19.31
CA GLU A 28 -13.86 9.95 -19.42
C GLU A 28 -12.94 9.71 -18.20
N GLN A 29 -13.49 9.79 -16.99
CA GLN A 29 -12.72 9.53 -15.77
C GLN A 29 -12.19 8.09 -15.73
N ASN A 30 -13.02 7.12 -16.12
CA ASN A 30 -12.62 5.72 -16.17
C ASN A 30 -11.55 5.46 -17.23
N ALA A 31 -11.60 6.16 -18.37
CA ALA A 31 -10.57 6.09 -19.41
C ALA A 31 -9.21 6.55 -18.87
N VAL A 32 -9.16 7.69 -18.17
CA VAL A 32 -7.91 8.21 -17.57
C VAL A 32 -7.34 7.24 -16.53
N VAL A 33 -8.19 6.74 -15.62
CA VAL A 33 -7.79 5.76 -14.59
C VAL A 33 -7.27 4.46 -15.23
N THR A 34 -7.98 3.95 -16.23
CA THR A 34 -7.62 2.70 -16.93
C THR A 34 -6.30 2.87 -17.71
N ALA A 35 -6.12 3.97 -18.43
CA ALA A 35 -4.88 4.27 -19.14
C ALA A 35 -3.68 4.39 -18.19
N ARG A 36 -3.84 5.05 -17.04
CA ARG A 36 -2.80 5.13 -16.00
C ARG A 36 -2.44 3.74 -15.45
N TRP A 37 -3.43 2.88 -15.23
CA TRP A 37 -3.21 1.51 -14.77
C TRP A 37 -2.46 0.67 -15.81
N HIS A 38 -2.80 0.78 -17.09
CA HIS A 38 -2.07 0.09 -18.16
C HIS A 38 -0.61 0.53 -18.23
N ARG A 39 -0.31 1.83 -18.07
CA ARG A 39 1.08 2.31 -17.95
C ARG A 39 1.81 1.69 -16.76
N ALA A 40 1.17 1.61 -15.59
CA ALA A 40 1.76 0.96 -14.42
C ALA A 40 2.04 -0.54 -14.67
N ARG A 41 1.08 -1.24 -15.31
CA ARG A 41 1.25 -2.65 -15.68
C ARG A 41 2.37 -2.86 -16.68
N ALA A 42 2.50 -1.99 -17.68
CA ALA A 42 3.56 -2.07 -18.69
C ALA A 42 4.96 -1.86 -18.09
N ALA A 43 5.09 -0.99 -17.08
CA ALA A 43 6.36 -0.76 -16.37
C ALA A 43 6.74 -1.89 -15.40
N MET A 44 5.79 -2.75 -15.00
CA MET A 44 5.97 -3.76 -13.95
C MET A 44 7.15 -4.71 -14.18
N PRO A 45 7.41 -5.27 -15.39
CA PRO A 45 8.55 -6.18 -15.58
C PRO A 45 9.91 -5.50 -15.36
N ALA A 46 10.08 -4.25 -15.79
CA ALA A 46 11.31 -3.51 -15.59
C ALA A 46 11.53 -3.19 -14.10
N LEU A 47 10.46 -2.80 -13.40
CA LEU A 47 10.49 -2.55 -11.95
C LEU A 47 10.74 -3.83 -11.14
N ASP A 48 10.22 -4.98 -11.59
CA ASP A 48 10.53 -6.28 -10.99
C ASP A 48 12.03 -6.55 -11.03
N ALA A 49 12.67 -6.37 -12.20
CA ALA A 49 14.11 -6.57 -12.35
C ALA A 49 14.94 -5.62 -11.46
N VAL A 50 14.55 -4.34 -11.38
CA VAL A 50 15.19 -3.34 -10.51
C VAL A 50 15.15 -3.78 -9.04
N VAL A 51 13.97 -4.13 -8.53
CA VAL A 51 13.79 -4.48 -7.13
C VAL A 51 14.42 -5.84 -6.81
N GLU A 52 14.32 -6.82 -7.71
CA GLU A 52 15.01 -8.11 -7.58
C GLU A 52 16.52 -7.93 -7.50
N GLY A 53 17.11 -7.04 -8.33
CA GLY A 53 18.53 -6.71 -8.28
C GLY A 53 18.96 -6.07 -6.96
N VAL A 54 18.14 -5.16 -6.42
CA VAL A 54 18.38 -4.56 -5.09
C VAL A 54 18.33 -5.64 -4.00
N VAL A 55 17.27 -6.46 -3.99
CA VAL A 55 17.09 -7.52 -2.99
C VAL A 55 18.23 -8.53 -3.07
N ALA A 56 18.66 -8.93 -4.26
CA ALA A 56 19.77 -9.86 -4.45
C ALA A 56 21.10 -9.33 -3.88
N ARG A 57 21.42 -8.04 -4.10
CA ARG A 57 22.62 -7.41 -3.53
C ARG A 57 22.57 -7.28 -2.00
N LEU A 58 21.37 -7.22 -1.42
CA LEU A 58 21.17 -7.08 0.03
C LEU A 58 20.88 -8.42 0.75
N ALA A 59 20.75 -9.52 0.01
CA ALA A 59 20.32 -10.81 0.55
C ALA A 59 21.29 -11.34 1.62
N GLU A 60 22.58 -11.37 1.29
CA GLU A 60 23.64 -11.81 2.23
C GLU A 60 23.92 -10.78 3.33
N PRO A 61 24.24 -9.50 3.02
CA PRO A 61 24.69 -8.57 4.07
C PRO A 61 23.58 -8.05 4.97
N CYS A 62 22.31 -8.19 4.59
CA CYS A 62 21.17 -7.63 5.32
C CYS A 62 20.01 -8.60 5.49
N GLY A 63 20.14 -9.87 5.09
CA GLY A 63 19.05 -10.85 5.13
C GLY A 63 17.85 -10.44 4.27
N ALA A 64 18.07 -9.70 3.19
CA ALA A 64 16.99 -9.15 2.38
C ALA A 64 16.22 -10.24 1.61
N ARG A 65 14.89 -10.13 1.60
CA ARG A 65 14.02 -10.89 0.71
C ARG A 65 12.82 -10.07 0.26
N GLN A 66 12.21 -10.48 -0.84
CA GLN A 66 10.99 -9.87 -1.34
C GLN A 66 9.77 -10.70 -0.91
N GLU A 67 8.71 -10.02 -0.47
CA GLU A 67 7.46 -10.66 -0.07
C GLU A 67 6.26 -10.07 -0.83
N GLY A 68 5.14 -10.80 -0.84
CA GLY A 68 3.88 -10.28 -1.37
C GLY A 68 3.88 -9.98 -2.87
N ARG A 69 4.77 -10.60 -3.66
CA ARG A 69 4.95 -10.33 -5.10
C ARG A 69 3.66 -10.36 -5.92
N LYS A 70 2.71 -11.25 -5.58
CA LYS A 70 1.39 -11.34 -6.23
C LYS A 70 0.51 -10.09 -6.08
N PHE A 71 0.82 -9.24 -5.10
CA PHE A 71 0.07 -8.01 -4.78
C PHE A 71 0.80 -6.73 -5.22
N ARG A 72 1.90 -6.85 -5.98
CA ARG A 72 2.73 -5.69 -6.32
C ARG A 72 2.04 -4.70 -7.25
N LEU A 73 1.18 -5.18 -8.16
CA LEU A 73 0.33 -4.31 -8.96
C LEU A 73 -1.05 -4.22 -8.31
N LYS A 74 -1.47 -3.00 -7.95
CA LYS A 74 -2.82 -2.74 -7.44
C LYS A 74 -3.85 -3.16 -8.49
N GLY A 75 -4.85 -3.95 -8.09
CA GLY A 75 -5.92 -4.38 -8.98
C GLY A 75 -6.73 -3.20 -9.54
N LEU A 76 -7.13 -3.27 -10.82
CA LEU A 76 -7.84 -2.19 -11.51
C LEU A 76 -9.14 -1.80 -10.80
N ALA A 77 -9.92 -2.76 -10.29
CA ALA A 77 -11.14 -2.48 -9.53
C ALA A 77 -10.86 -1.69 -8.25
N ALA A 78 -9.81 -2.04 -7.49
CA ALA A 78 -9.40 -1.32 -6.30
C ALA A 78 -8.94 0.11 -6.63
N PHE A 79 -8.22 0.28 -7.74
CA PHE A 79 -7.79 1.60 -8.20
C PHE A 79 -9.00 2.47 -8.62
N ARG A 80 -9.96 1.92 -9.35
CA ARG A 80 -11.22 2.60 -9.72
C ARG A 80 -12.02 3.02 -8.50
N ARG A 81 -12.18 2.12 -7.51
CA ARG A 81 -12.80 2.45 -6.21
C ARG A 81 -12.11 3.63 -5.53
N GLN A 82 -10.78 3.62 -5.46
CA GLN A 82 -10.03 4.71 -4.85
C GLN A 82 -10.18 6.03 -5.63
N ALA A 83 -10.19 5.98 -6.97
CA ALA A 83 -10.42 7.14 -7.81
C ALA A 83 -11.82 7.71 -7.60
N ALA A 84 -12.86 6.87 -7.66
CA ALA A 84 -14.25 7.28 -7.46
C ALA A 84 -14.48 7.89 -6.07
N ALA A 85 -13.85 7.31 -5.02
CA ALA A 85 -13.88 7.89 -3.68
C ALA A 85 -13.27 9.30 -3.63
N ARG A 86 -12.23 9.58 -4.43
CA ARG A 86 -11.59 10.90 -4.54
C ARG A 86 -12.42 11.88 -5.36
N VAL A 87 -13.02 11.43 -6.46
CA VAL A 87 -14.00 12.22 -7.24
C VAL A 87 -15.16 12.66 -6.36
N ARG A 88 -15.66 11.78 -5.50
CA ARG A 88 -16.72 12.12 -4.53
C ARG A 88 -16.30 13.23 -3.55
N LEU A 89 -15.01 13.31 -3.23
CA LEU A 89 -14.40 14.38 -2.43
C LEU A 89 -13.98 15.59 -3.28
N ARG A 90 -14.50 15.72 -4.51
CA ARG A 90 -14.24 16.80 -5.47
C ARG A 90 -12.77 16.89 -5.90
N VAL A 91 -12.03 15.78 -5.84
CA VAL A 91 -10.69 15.68 -6.43
C VAL A 91 -10.83 15.16 -7.86
N ASP A 92 -10.24 15.86 -8.81
CA ASP A 92 -10.20 15.42 -10.21
C ASP A 92 -9.56 14.02 -10.36
N ALA A 93 -10.17 13.18 -11.20
CA ALA A 93 -9.75 11.80 -11.39
C ALA A 93 -8.35 11.70 -12.03
N GLY A 94 -8.04 12.59 -12.99
CA GLY A 94 -6.73 12.64 -13.63
C GLY A 94 -5.63 13.04 -12.65
N THR A 95 -5.87 14.13 -11.91
CA THR A 95 -4.98 14.61 -10.86
C THR A 95 -4.71 13.53 -9.81
N PHE A 96 -5.74 12.78 -9.40
CA PHE A 96 -5.56 11.65 -8.49
C PHE A 96 -4.75 10.51 -9.12
N ALA A 97 -5.07 10.13 -10.36
CA ALA A 97 -4.38 9.06 -11.09
C ALA A 97 -2.90 9.37 -11.35
N GLU A 98 -2.54 10.64 -11.51
CA GLU A 98 -1.15 11.05 -11.65
C GLU A 98 -0.39 11.02 -10.33
N LYS A 99 -1.02 11.47 -9.24
CA LYS A 99 -0.37 11.59 -7.92
C LYS A 99 -0.25 10.29 -7.16
N ILE A 100 -1.02 9.26 -7.51
CA ILE A 100 -0.93 7.96 -6.84
C ILE A 100 0.42 7.30 -7.15
N THR A 101 1.13 6.90 -6.09
CA THR A 101 2.49 6.35 -6.18
C THR A 101 2.54 4.84 -5.98
N ASP A 102 1.48 4.25 -5.44
CA ASP A 102 1.42 2.85 -4.97
C ASP A 102 0.69 1.91 -5.94
N LEU A 103 0.64 2.24 -7.24
CA LEU A 103 0.12 1.31 -8.24
C LEU A 103 1.04 0.10 -8.41
N ASN A 104 2.35 0.34 -8.48
CA ASN A 104 3.37 -0.68 -8.30
C ASN A 104 3.97 -0.51 -6.90
N ARG A 105 3.80 -1.51 -6.03
CA ARG A 105 4.27 -1.51 -4.64
C ARG A 105 5.05 -2.78 -4.34
N TYR A 106 6.29 -2.63 -3.91
CA TYR A 106 7.19 -3.72 -3.59
C TYR A 106 7.39 -3.81 -2.08
N THR A 107 7.42 -5.03 -1.55
CA THR A 107 7.68 -5.27 -0.12
C THR A 107 9.04 -5.92 0.02
N VAL A 108 9.95 -5.24 0.71
CA VAL A 108 11.30 -5.72 1.03
C VAL A 108 11.36 -5.98 2.52
N VAL A 109 11.71 -7.20 2.89
CA VAL A 109 11.94 -7.60 4.28
C VAL A 109 13.44 -7.69 4.50
N LEU A 110 13.94 -7.02 5.53
CA LEU A 110 15.35 -6.98 5.94
C LEU A 110 15.47 -7.63 7.32
N ALA A 111 16.60 -8.25 7.64
CA ALA A 111 16.86 -8.75 8.98
C ALA A 111 16.78 -7.61 10.02
N THR A 112 16.22 -7.90 11.19
CA THR A 112 15.95 -6.90 12.24
C THR A 112 17.20 -6.13 12.64
N ASP A 113 18.30 -6.83 12.86
CA ASP A 113 19.58 -6.24 13.29
C ASP A 113 20.27 -5.43 12.18
N HIS A 114 19.84 -5.60 10.92
CA HIS A 114 20.38 -4.90 9.76
C HIS A 114 19.37 -3.96 9.10
N TYR A 115 18.21 -3.73 9.71
CA TYR A 115 17.10 -3.02 9.06
C TYR A 115 17.51 -1.63 8.55
N THR A 116 18.06 -0.78 9.42
CA THR A 116 18.44 0.60 9.05
C THR A 116 19.55 0.61 8.00
N ALA A 117 20.56 -0.25 8.15
CA ALA A 117 21.65 -0.36 7.20
C ALA A 117 21.15 -0.84 5.83
N GLY A 118 20.26 -1.84 5.80
CA GLY A 118 19.65 -2.35 4.58
C GLY A 118 18.76 -1.33 3.88
N VAL A 119 18.01 -0.50 4.62
CA VAL A 119 17.25 0.62 4.03
C VAL A 119 18.19 1.64 3.39
N GLN A 120 19.27 2.03 4.08
CA GLN A 120 20.23 2.99 3.54
C GLN A 120 20.95 2.46 2.30
N GLN A 121 21.35 1.19 2.30
CA GLN A 121 21.95 0.57 1.12
C GLN A 121 20.94 0.44 -0.02
N ALA A 122 19.68 0.07 0.25
CA ALA A 122 18.64 0.07 -0.77
C ALA A 122 18.46 1.45 -1.44
N TYR A 123 18.57 2.54 -0.66
CA TYR A 123 18.57 3.90 -1.20
C TYR A 123 19.73 4.14 -2.16
N ALA A 124 20.95 3.77 -1.76
CA ALA A 124 22.13 3.91 -2.60
C ALA A 124 21.99 3.10 -3.91
N LEU A 125 21.54 1.85 -3.81
CA LEU A 125 21.34 0.96 -4.95
C LEU A 125 20.29 1.46 -5.94
N LEU A 126 19.18 2.00 -5.44
CA LEU A 126 18.14 2.59 -6.29
C LEU A 126 18.65 3.89 -6.94
N HIS A 127 19.45 4.68 -6.23
CA HIS A 127 20.07 5.88 -6.77
C HIS A 127 21.09 5.56 -7.88
N GLU A 128 21.93 4.55 -7.69
CA GLU A 128 22.86 4.02 -8.71
C GLU A 128 22.11 3.58 -9.98
N GLN A 129 20.89 3.06 -9.82
CA GLN A 129 20.03 2.64 -10.93
C GLN A 129 19.21 3.78 -11.56
N GLY A 130 19.47 5.03 -11.18
CA GLY A 130 18.83 6.21 -11.78
C GLY A 130 17.49 6.60 -11.16
N PHE A 131 17.10 6.01 -10.03
CA PHE A 131 15.90 6.39 -9.30
C PHE A 131 16.19 7.43 -8.22
N GLU A 132 15.17 8.19 -7.86
CA GLU A 132 15.21 9.11 -6.74
C GLU A 132 13.90 9.06 -5.95
N PRO A 133 13.93 9.34 -4.63
CA PRO A 133 12.71 9.39 -3.84
C PRO A 133 11.81 10.54 -4.33
N VAL A 134 10.51 10.29 -4.40
CA VAL A 134 9.52 11.33 -4.63
C VAL A 134 9.51 12.23 -3.39
N PRO A 135 9.71 13.56 -3.53
CA PRO A 135 9.80 14.45 -2.38
C PRO A 135 8.60 14.35 -1.45
N GLY A 136 8.87 14.14 -0.16
CA GLY A 136 7.84 14.05 0.87
C GLY A 136 6.98 12.79 0.79
N SER A 137 7.47 11.72 0.15
CA SER A 137 6.80 10.41 0.11
C SER A 137 7.23 9.47 1.24
N GLU A 138 8.31 9.78 1.94
CA GLU A 138 8.81 8.97 3.05
C GLU A 138 7.79 8.93 4.20
N ARG A 139 7.42 7.73 4.64
CA ARG A 139 6.52 7.49 5.77
C ARG A 139 7.15 6.48 6.70
N ASN A 140 7.52 6.93 7.89
CA ASN A 140 7.99 6.08 8.98
C ASN A 140 6.84 5.81 9.95
N SER A 141 6.47 4.55 10.12
CA SER A 141 5.43 4.12 11.05
C SER A 141 5.95 3.23 12.17
N TRP A 142 7.26 3.24 12.45
CA TRP A 142 7.84 2.42 13.53
C TRP A 142 7.29 2.75 14.92
N GLN A 143 6.83 3.99 15.12
CA GLN A 143 6.16 4.44 16.34
C GLN A 143 4.64 4.17 16.35
N ASP A 144 4.07 3.67 15.25
CA ASP A 144 2.66 3.27 15.22
C ASP A 144 2.48 1.95 15.98
N LEU A 145 1.40 1.87 16.76
CA LEU A 145 1.08 0.72 17.62
C LEU A 145 0.62 -0.51 16.83
N VAL A 146 0.09 -0.30 15.63
CA VAL A 146 -0.61 -1.31 14.82
C VAL A 146 0.15 -1.65 13.55
N HIS A 147 0.80 -0.67 12.91
CA HIS A 147 1.48 -0.88 11.63
C HIS A 147 2.93 -0.38 11.65
N LYS A 148 3.91 -1.29 11.61
CA LYS A 148 5.33 -0.94 11.62
C LYS A 148 5.98 -1.18 10.26
N ALA A 149 6.40 -0.10 9.58
CA ALA A 149 7.15 -0.15 8.34
C ALA A 149 7.82 1.21 8.06
N PHE A 150 8.72 1.22 7.08
CA PHE A 150 9.14 2.43 6.38
C PHE A 150 8.70 2.35 4.93
N ARG A 151 8.07 3.39 4.39
CA ARG A 151 7.59 3.44 3.00
C ARG A 151 8.17 4.65 2.30
N VAL A 152 8.49 4.50 1.03
CA VAL A 152 8.95 5.60 0.17
C VAL A 152 8.54 5.32 -1.26
N ALA A 153 8.10 6.36 -1.96
CA ALA A 153 7.88 6.30 -3.40
C ALA A 153 9.14 6.73 -4.14
N TRP A 154 9.41 6.06 -5.25
CA TRP A 154 10.57 6.26 -6.11
C TRP A 154 10.10 6.64 -7.50
N ARG A 155 10.85 7.51 -8.18
CA ARG A 155 10.62 7.87 -9.57
C ARG A 155 11.91 7.76 -10.37
N ASP A 156 11.78 7.43 -11.64
CA ASP A 156 12.89 7.46 -12.59
C ASP A 156 13.32 8.92 -12.86
N ARG A 157 14.62 9.21 -12.72
CA ARG A 157 15.21 10.53 -12.99
C ARG A 157 15.16 10.90 -14.48
N SER A 158 15.10 9.92 -15.38
CA SER A 158 15.09 10.13 -16.84
C SER A 158 13.82 10.83 -17.34
N GLY A 159 12.82 11.04 -16.48
CA GLY A 159 11.57 11.72 -16.85
C GLY A 159 10.52 10.79 -17.47
N GLY A 160 10.79 9.48 -17.56
CA GLY A 160 9.83 8.47 -18.05
C GLY A 160 8.56 8.30 -17.21
N GLY A 161 8.40 9.07 -16.13
CA GLY A 161 7.17 9.14 -15.33
C GLY A 161 6.80 7.85 -14.59
N THR A 162 7.70 6.85 -14.57
CA THR A 162 7.49 5.61 -13.83
C THR A 162 7.69 5.88 -12.35
N VAL A 163 6.67 5.56 -11.56
CA VAL A 163 6.67 5.72 -10.10
C VAL A 163 6.26 4.40 -9.46
N PHE A 164 6.93 4.03 -8.38
CA PHE A 164 6.62 2.85 -7.58
C PHE A 164 6.91 3.09 -6.11
N GLU A 165 6.28 2.33 -5.22
CA GLU A 165 6.52 2.40 -3.78
C GLU A 165 7.34 1.19 -3.33
N VAL A 166 8.33 1.41 -2.47
CA VAL A 166 9.00 0.35 -1.72
C VAL A 166 8.61 0.48 -0.26
N VAL A 167 8.18 -0.65 0.32
CA VAL A 167 7.79 -0.79 1.71
C VAL A 167 8.77 -1.74 2.39
N PHE A 168 9.48 -1.24 3.38
CA PHE A 168 10.50 -1.95 4.14
C PHE A 168 9.96 -2.44 5.47
N HIS A 169 10.13 -3.73 5.72
CA HIS A 169 9.74 -4.42 6.94
C HIS A 169 10.92 -5.19 7.56
N THR A 170 10.84 -5.47 8.86
CA THR A 170 11.52 -6.62 9.48
C THR A 170 10.63 -7.86 9.38
N PRO A 171 11.14 -9.10 9.58
CA PRO A 171 10.32 -10.31 9.47
C PRO A 171 9.10 -10.28 10.41
N GLU A 172 9.27 -9.78 11.64
CA GLU A 172 8.22 -9.70 12.65
C GLU A 172 7.15 -8.69 12.25
N SER A 173 7.58 -7.51 11.76
CA SER A 173 6.64 -6.47 11.31
C SER A 173 5.83 -6.91 10.08
N PHE A 174 6.43 -7.71 9.19
CA PHE A 174 5.76 -8.26 8.02
C PHE A 174 4.77 -9.38 8.40
N ALA A 175 5.16 -10.26 9.33
CA ALA A 175 4.27 -11.31 9.85
C ALA A 175 3.01 -10.68 10.47
N VAL A 176 3.18 -9.67 11.34
CA VAL A 176 2.07 -8.93 11.94
C VAL A 176 1.18 -8.27 10.88
N GLN A 177 1.76 -7.67 9.84
CA GLN A 177 0.96 -7.09 8.74
C GLN A 177 0.19 -8.16 7.97
N SER A 178 0.80 -9.30 7.69
CA SER A 178 0.22 -10.37 6.89
C SER A 178 -0.91 -11.09 7.62
N GLU A 179 -0.73 -11.35 8.92
CA GLU A 179 -1.73 -11.96 9.80
C GLU A 179 -2.89 -11.00 10.10
N ASN A 180 -2.59 -9.72 10.31
CA ASN A 180 -3.60 -8.73 10.70
C ASN A 180 -4.16 -7.91 9.53
N GLY A 181 -3.85 -8.25 8.28
CA GLY A 181 -4.32 -7.52 7.09
C GLY A 181 -5.83 -7.18 7.12
N PRO A 182 -6.72 -8.15 7.39
CA PRO A 182 -8.16 -7.90 7.52
C PRO A 182 -8.53 -6.96 8.68
N LEU A 183 -7.84 -7.07 9.81
CA LEU A 183 -8.07 -6.21 10.99
C LEU A 183 -7.58 -4.78 10.76
N TYR A 184 -6.47 -4.63 10.02
CA TYR A 184 -5.97 -3.32 9.61
C TYR A 184 -6.90 -2.63 8.61
N ASP A 185 -7.49 -3.38 7.66
CA ASP A 185 -8.46 -2.83 6.72
C ASP A 185 -9.77 -2.40 7.44
N LEU A 186 -10.20 -3.14 8.47
CA LEU A 186 -11.28 -2.73 9.37
C LEU A 186 -10.93 -1.45 10.15
N TYR A 187 -9.74 -1.37 10.73
CA TYR A 187 -9.25 -0.17 11.42
C TYR A 187 -9.18 1.06 10.50
N ARG A 188 -8.65 0.89 9.27
CA ARG A 188 -8.55 1.96 8.28
C ARG A 188 -9.91 2.43 7.79
N SER A 189 -10.84 1.51 7.54
CA SER A 189 -12.20 1.85 7.10
C SER A 189 -13.00 2.57 8.20
N ALA A 190 -12.78 2.22 9.48
CA ALA A 190 -13.31 2.96 10.62
C ALA A 190 -12.77 4.40 10.71
N ARG A 191 -11.50 4.66 10.34
CA ARG A 191 -10.97 6.04 10.23
C ARG A 191 -11.60 6.85 9.08
N ILE A 192 -12.09 6.20 8.03
CA ILE A 192 -12.79 6.87 6.91
C ILE A 192 -14.26 7.13 7.26
N ARG A 193 -14.90 6.24 8.03
CA ARG A 193 -16.22 6.46 8.63
C ARG A 193 -16.08 7.33 9.89
N ARG A 194 -15.95 8.65 9.74
CA ARG A 194 -16.22 9.56 10.87
C ARG A 194 -17.73 9.49 11.16
N PRO A 195 -18.19 8.99 12.33
CA PRO A 195 -19.55 9.27 12.76
C PRO A 195 -19.61 10.77 13.08
N ALA A 196 -20.74 11.40 12.82
CA ALA A 196 -21.05 12.74 13.32
C ALA A 196 -21.14 12.67 14.86
N GLY A 197 -20.00 12.69 15.54
CA GLY A 197 -19.90 12.48 16.98
C GLY A 197 -18.45 12.26 17.35
N GLY A 198 -17.78 13.32 17.80
CA GLY A 198 -16.36 13.32 18.11
C GLY A 198 -16.02 12.38 19.27
N VAL A 199 -15.66 11.14 18.96
CA VAL A 199 -14.88 10.30 19.87
C VAL A 199 -13.41 10.64 19.64
N ALA A 200 -12.72 11.01 20.72
CA ALA A 200 -11.31 11.38 20.69
C ALA A 200 -10.50 10.26 20.04
N VAL A 201 -9.80 10.61 18.97
CA VAL A 201 -9.00 9.72 18.11
C VAL A 201 -8.08 8.81 18.95
N GLY A 202 -7.52 9.29 20.07
CA GLY A 202 -6.67 8.50 20.98
C GLY A 202 -7.31 7.26 21.61
N LYS A 203 -8.59 7.29 22.00
CA LYS A 203 -9.25 6.13 22.64
C LYS A 203 -9.43 4.97 21.68
N SER A 204 -9.85 5.26 20.44
CA SER A 204 -9.97 4.26 19.37
C SER A 204 -8.62 3.62 18.98
N HIS A 205 -7.50 4.32 19.15
CA HIS A 205 -6.17 3.79 18.85
C HIS A 205 -5.70 2.82 19.93
N GLU A 206 -5.91 3.14 21.20
CA GLU A 206 -5.63 2.23 22.33
C GLU A 206 -6.55 1.01 22.31
N ASP A 207 -7.83 1.18 22.00
CA ASP A 207 -8.79 0.08 21.97
C ASP A 207 -8.47 -0.91 20.84
N ALA A 208 -8.08 -0.43 19.65
CA ALA A 208 -7.64 -1.30 18.56
C ALA A 208 -6.32 -2.03 18.89
N ALA A 209 -5.35 -1.34 19.50
CA ALA A 209 -4.12 -1.94 19.95
C ALA A 209 -4.36 -2.99 21.05
N ARG A 210 -5.26 -2.71 22.00
CA ARG A 210 -5.70 -3.65 23.04
C ARG A 210 -6.42 -4.86 22.46
N LEU A 211 -7.26 -4.69 21.43
CA LEU A 211 -7.97 -5.79 20.78
C LEU A 211 -7.01 -6.71 20.00
N LEU A 212 -5.96 -6.13 19.40
CA LEU A 212 -4.90 -6.88 18.75
C LEU A 212 -4.00 -7.60 19.76
N GLN A 213 -3.67 -6.95 20.88
CA GLN A 213 -2.87 -7.55 21.96
C GLN A 213 -3.65 -8.63 22.72
N SER A 214 -4.92 -8.42 23.04
CA SER A 214 -5.76 -9.39 23.73
C SER A 214 -6.01 -10.64 22.89
N ARG A 215 -6.13 -10.52 21.57
CA ARG A 215 -6.20 -11.70 20.70
C ARG A 215 -4.85 -12.42 20.50
N ARG A 216 -3.73 -11.71 20.73
CA ARG A 216 -2.37 -12.27 20.60
C ARG A 216 -1.88 -12.97 21.87
N TYR A 217 -2.36 -12.55 23.04
CA TYR A 217 -1.93 -13.07 24.35
C TYR A 217 -3.08 -13.61 25.23
N GLY A 218 -4.34 -13.49 24.81
CA GLY A 218 -5.53 -13.83 25.60
C GLY A 218 -5.93 -15.30 25.63
N SER A 219 -4.97 -16.20 25.52
CA SER A 219 -5.17 -17.61 25.85
C SER A 219 -3.92 -18.12 26.57
N GLY A 220 -3.77 -17.72 27.83
CA GLY A 220 -2.61 -18.07 28.64
C GLY A 220 -2.51 -17.38 30.01
N HIS A 221 -3.61 -17.19 30.73
CA HIS A 221 -3.64 -17.05 32.20
C HIS A 221 -5.10 -16.91 32.64
N ASP A 222 -5.78 -18.05 32.83
CA ASP A 222 -7.00 -18.18 33.63
C ASP A 222 -7.28 -19.68 33.81
N ALA A 223 -6.33 -20.40 34.42
CA ALA A 223 -6.55 -21.74 34.95
C ALA A 223 -5.44 -22.10 35.94
N GLU A 224 -5.38 -21.40 37.08
CA GLU A 224 -4.89 -21.95 38.36
C GLU A 224 -5.02 -20.88 39.45
N GLU A 225 -6.23 -20.76 40.00
CA GLU A 225 -6.45 -20.40 41.42
C GLU A 225 -7.96 -20.48 41.71
N ASN A 226 -8.48 -21.71 41.83
CA ASN A 226 -9.55 -21.97 42.80
C ASN A 226 -9.74 -23.47 43.04
N GLN A 227 -9.19 -23.94 44.16
CA GLN A 227 -9.56 -25.09 44.99
C GLN A 227 -8.40 -25.21 46.00
N GLY A 228 -8.58 -24.86 47.28
CA GLY A 228 -9.64 -25.40 48.14
C GLY A 228 -9.12 -26.70 48.72
#